data_AF-A0A960THP4-F1
#
_entry.id   AF-A0A960THP4-F1
#
_cell.length_a   1.000
_cell.length_b   1.000
_cell.length_c   1.000
_cell.angle_alpha   90.00
_cell.angle_beta   90.00
_cell.angle_gamma   90.00
#
_symmetry.space_group_name_H-M   'P 1'
#
loop_
_entity.id
_entity.type
_entity.pdbx_description
1 polymer ?
#
loop_
_entity_poly.entity_id
_entity_poly.type
_entity_poly.pdbx_seq_one_letter_code
_entity_poly.pdbx_strand_id
1 'polypeptide(L)'
;MRYTISYHNTEIGDHFDLFLENSGDSLYTYEFRTELFLNFLRGEEISASKKENHRLKYLDFEGDISDGRGFVKIVEKGEYWSQISENFKKICIQRKKFELFLRVCAEKN
;
A
#
# COMPACT_ATOMS: atom_id res chain seq x y z
N MET A 1 -4.98 12.73 2.31
CA MET A 1 -3.86 12.38 1.39
C MET A 1 -4.30 11.22 0.52
N ARG A 2 -3.72 11.04 -0.67
CA ARG A 2 -4.11 9.95 -1.59
C ARG A 2 -3.43 8.63 -1.24
N TYR A 3 -4.14 7.52 -1.46
CA TYR A 3 -3.54 6.19 -1.46
C TYR A 3 -3.89 5.42 -2.73
N THR A 4 -3.08 4.41 -3.02
CA THR A 4 -3.33 3.44 -4.09
C THR A 4 -2.87 2.07 -3.62
N ILE A 5 -3.67 1.05 -3.91
CA ILE A 5 -3.31 -0.34 -3.75
C ILE A 5 -3.22 -0.92 -5.15
N SER A 6 -2.06 -1.47 -5.47
CA SER A 6 -1.82 -2.11 -6.74
C SER A 6 -1.51 -3.58 -6.52
N TYR A 7 -2.19 -4.44 -7.26
CA TYR A 7 -1.76 -5.80 -7.46
C TYR A 7 -0.53 -5.80 -8.36
N HIS A 8 0.48 -6.55 -7.94
CA HIS A 8 1.76 -6.63 -8.59
C HIS A 8 2.09 -8.10 -8.80
N ASN A 9 2.02 -8.53 -10.06
CA ASN A 9 2.46 -9.86 -10.47
C ASN A 9 3.94 -9.78 -10.83
N THR A 10 4.75 -10.68 -10.30
CA THR A 10 6.19 -10.78 -10.59
C THR A 10 6.63 -12.24 -10.74
N GLU A 11 7.82 -12.47 -11.25
CA GLU A 11 8.40 -13.83 -11.36
C GLU A 11 8.57 -14.54 -10.01
N ILE A 12 8.78 -13.78 -8.93
CA ILE A 12 9.00 -14.32 -7.58
C ILE A 12 7.68 -14.53 -6.81
N GLY A 13 6.56 -14.08 -7.36
CA GLY A 13 5.23 -14.22 -6.79
C GLY A 13 4.44 -12.92 -6.77
N ASP A 14 3.13 -13.08 -6.56
CA ASP A 14 2.18 -12.00 -6.53
C ASP A 14 2.12 -11.35 -5.15
N HIS A 15 1.96 -10.03 -5.14
CA HIS A 15 1.75 -9.26 -3.92
C HIS A 15 0.90 -8.02 -4.20
N PHE A 16 0.61 -7.29 -3.14
CA PHE A 16 0.01 -5.97 -3.21
C PHE A 16 0.99 -4.92 -2.72
N ASP A 17 1.11 -3.84 -3.47
CA ASP A 17 1.78 -2.62 -3.05
C ASP A 17 0.74 -1.61 -2.57
N LEU A 18 0.94 -1.08 -1.36
CA LEU A 18 0.24 0.08 -0.83
C LEU A 18 1.13 1.31 -0.96
N PHE A 19 0.68 2.26 -1.78
CA PHE A 19 1.28 3.57 -1.93
C PHE A 19 0.51 4.62 -1.12
N LEU A 20 1.23 5.42 -0.34
CA LEU A 20 0.68 6.48 0.47
C LEU A 20 1.36 7.80 0.16
N GLU A 21 0.61 8.75 -0.39
CA GLU A 21 1.05 10.13 -0.55
C GLU A 21 1.36 10.74 0.81
N ASN A 22 2.46 11.48 0.92
CA ASN A 22 2.80 12.27 2.10
C ASN A 22 3.10 13.73 1.68
N SER A 23 3.54 14.56 2.63
CA SER A 23 3.84 15.98 2.35
C SER A 23 5.10 16.21 1.50
N GLY A 24 5.89 15.18 1.22
CA GLY A 24 7.09 15.22 0.37
C GLY A 24 6.81 14.90 -1.10
N ASP A 25 7.88 14.60 -1.83
CA ASP A 25 7.90 14.34 -3.28
C ASP A 25 7.90 12.83 -3.64
N SER A 26 7.67 11.98 -2.65
CA SER A 26 7.68 10.52 -2.78
C SER A 26 6.53 9.88 -2.01
N LEU A 27 6.27 8.61 -2.28
CA LEU A 27 5.22 7.79 -1.70
C LEU A 27 5.84 6.88 -0.65
N TYR A 28 5.20 6.78 0.51
CA TYR A 28 5.52 5.68 1.40
C TYR A 28 4.93 4.40 0.79
N THR A 29 5.82 3.45 0.49
CA THR A 29 5.42 2.17 -0.09
C THR A 29 5.54 1.04 0.92
N TYR A 30 4.56 0.15 0.91
CA TYR A 30 4.53 -1.09 1.69
C TYR A 30 4.06 -2.24 0.80
N GLU A 31 4.64 -3.41 0.99
CA GLU A 31 4.29 -4.64 0.28
C GLU A 31 3.62 -5.62 1.24
N PHE A 32 2.55 -6.29 0.81
CA PHE A 32 1.97 -7.40 1.56
C PHE A 32 1.47 -8.52 0.64
N ARG A 33 1.46 -9.74 1.17
CA ARG A 33 1.14 -10.93 0.37
C ARG A 33 -0.35 -11.00 0.00
N THR A 34 -0.65 -11.65 -1.12
CA THR A 34 -2.01 -11.77 -1.63
C THR A 34 -2.97 -12.46 -0.67
N GLU A 35 -2.51 -13.40 0.16
CA GLU A 35 -3.37 -14.11 1.11
C GLU A 35 -3.90 -13.18 2.22
N LEU A 36 -3.20 -12.07 2.48
CA LEU A 36 -3.60 -11.07 3.49
C LEU A 36 -4.59 -10.05 2.95
N PHE A 37 -4.89 -10.05 1.64
CA PHE A 37 -5.75 -9.03 1.04
C PHE A 37 -7.18 -9.06 1.58
N LEU A 38 -7.76 -10.23 1.83
CA LEU A 38 -9.10 -10.32 2.42
C LEU A 38 -9.12 -9.79 3.86
N ASN A 39 -8.08 -10.08 4.64
CA ASN A 39 -7.92 -9.56 6.00
C ASN A 39 -7.82 -8.03 5.97
N PHE A 40 -7.00 -7.50 5.05
CA PHE A 40 -6.93 -6.08 4.77
C PHE A 40 -8.31 -5.52 4.42
N LEU A 41 -9.07 -6.12 3.51
CA LEU A 41 -10.40 -5.63 3.14
C LEU A 41 -11.41 -5.62 4.31
N ARG A 42 -11.26 -6.53 5.28
CA ARG A 42 -12.09 -6.61 6.50
C ARG A 42 -11.63 -5.67 7.63
N GLY A 43 -10.51 -4.99 7.45
CA GLY A 43 -9.96 -4.07 8.45
C GLY A 43 -9.22 -4.79 9.58
N GLU A 44 -8.80 -6.03 9.32
CA GLU A 44 -7.95 -6.80 10.22
C GLU A 44 -6.50 -6.34 10.11
N GLU A 45 -5.72 -6.56 11.18
CA GLU A 45 -4.29 -6.30 11.18
C GLU A 45 -3.57 -7.25 10.21
N ILE A 46 -2.72 -6.70 9.35
CA ILE A 46 -1.88 -7.46 8.41
C ILE A 46 -0.42 -7.07 8.59
N SER A 47 0.48 -8.02 8.34
CA SER A 47 1.90 -7.71 8.19
C SER A 47 2.16 -7.14 6.80
N ALA A 48 2.91 -6.04 6.75
CA ALA A 48 3.36 -5.43 5.51
C ALA A 48 4.83 -5.02 5.66
N SER A 49 5.63 -5.30 4.63
CA SER A 49 7.05 -4.96 4.59
C SER A 49 7.23 -3.56 4.03
N LYS A 50 8.03 -2.73 4.69
CA LYS A 50 8.38 -1.40 4.18
C LYS A 50 9.29 -1.55 2.95
N LYS A 51 8.93 -0.88 1.85
CA LYS A 51 9.76 -0.77 0.65
C LYS A 51 10.37 0.62 0.54
N GLU A 52 11.31 0.78 -0.38
CA GLU A 52 11.81 2.11 -0.76
C GLU A 52 10.65 3.02 -1.17
N ASN A 53 10.80 4.32 -0.90
CA ASN A 53 9.77 5.27 -1.29
C ASN A 53 9.69 5.38 -2.81
N HIS A 54 8.47 5.41 -3.35
CA HIS A 54 8.24 5.45 -4.78
C HIS A 54 7.94 6.87 -5.27
N ARG A 55 8.08 7.11 -6.58
CA ARG A 55 7.72 8.42 -7.18
C ARG A 55 6.20 8.61 -7.19
N LEU A 56 5.73 9.85 -7.07
CA LEU A 56 4.29 10.17 -7.05
C LEU A 56 3.48 9.59 -8.23
N LYS A 57 4.11 9.42 -9.40
CA LYS A 57 3.46 8.83 -10.59
C LYS A 57 2.87 7.44 -10.36
N TYR A 58 3.37 6.70 -9.36
CA TYR A 58 2.90 5.34 -9.07
C TYR A 58 1.50 5.30 -8.44
N LEU A 59 0.93 6.44 -8.02
CA LEU A 59 -0.48 6.53 -7.60
C LEU A 59 -1.45 6.22 -8.74
N ASP A 60 -1.05 6.45 -9.98
CA ASP A 60 -1.91 6.28 -11.16
C ASP A 60 -1.26 5.35 -12.20
N PHE A 61 -0.20 4.62 -11.82
CA PHE A 61 0.50 3.72 -12.73
C PHE A 61 -0.19 2.35 -12.80
N GLU A 62 -0.52 1.95 -14.02
CA GLU A 62 -0.89 0.59 -14.39
C GLU A 62 -0.13 0.20 -15.66
N GLY A 63 0.14 -1.09 -15.82
CA GLY A 63 0.74 -1.65 -17.02
C GLY A 63 1.94 -2.54 -16.74
N ASP A 64 2.61 -2.91 -17.83
CA ASP A 64 3.77 -3.79 -17.78
C ASP A 64 4.96 -3.11 -17.11
N ILE A 65 5.67 -3.91 -16.32
CA ILE A 65 6.95 -3.53 -15.77
C ILE A 65 7.99 -3.80 -16.85
N SER A 66 8.87 -2.84 -17.08
CA SER A 66 9.94 -2.94 -18.08
C SER A 66 10.68 -4.28 -17.97
N ASP A 67 11.01 -4.82 -19.14
CA ASP A 67 11.74 -6.08 -19.32
C ASP A 67 10.95 -7.34 -18.97
N GLY A 68 9.60 -7.29 -19.02
CA GLY A 68 8.75 -8.47 -18.86
C GLY A 68 8.70 -9.02 -17.43
N ARG A 69 9.14 -8.23 -16.45
CA ARG A 69 9.27 -8.64 -15.04
C ARG A 69 7.95 -8.77 -14.29
N GLY A 70 6.84 -8.47 -14.96
CA GLY A 70 5.52 -8.49 -14.36
C GLY A 70 4.62 -7.37 -14.85
N PHE A 71 3.47 -7.23 -14.18
CA PHE A 71 2.54 -6.14 -14.44
C PHE A 71 1.95 -5.59 -13.14
N VAL A 72 1.53 -4.33 -13.21
CA VAL A 72 0.88 -3.61 -12.12
C VAL A 72 -0.54 -3.27 -12.52
N LYS A 73 -1.50 -3.57 -11.63
CA LYS A 73 -2.90 -3.19 -11.78
C LYS A 73 -3.42 -2.55 -10.50
N ILE A 74 -4.02 -1.38 -10.58
CA ILE A 74 -4.65 -0.71 -9.45
C ILE A 74 -5.92 -1.48 -9.09
N VAL A 75 -6.00 -1.94 -7.85
CA VAL A 75 -7.19 -2.59 -7.30
C VAL A 75 -8.05 -1.61 -6.52
N GLU A 76 -7.42 -0.59 -5.93
CA GLU A 76 -8.13 0.41 -5.15
C GLU A 76 -7.35 1.72 -5.09
N LYS A 77 -8.07 2.85 -5.06
CA LYS A 77 -7.50 4.15 -4.75
C LYS A 77 -8.51 5.03 -4.06
N GLY A 78 -8.02 6.03 -3.34
CA GLY A 78 -8.88 6.98 -2.65
C GLY A 78 -8.10 7.89 -1.73
N GLU A 79 -8.76 8.32 -0.66
CA GLU A 79 -8.18 9.18 0.36
C GLU A 79 -7.97 8.44 1.68
N TYR A 80 -6.92 8.83 2.38
CA TYR A 80 -6.56 8.33 3.69
C TYR A 80 -6.13 9.47 4.62
N TRP A 81 -6.23 9.20 5.91
CA TRP A 81 -5.56 9.97 6.97
C TRP A 81 -4.74 9.01 7.83
N SER A 82 -3.75 9.53 8.55
CA SER A 82 -2.94 8.71 9.45
C SER A 82 -2.86 9.32 10.84
N GLN A 83 -2.91 8.46 11.84
CA GLN A 83 -2.57 8.79 13.22
C GLN A 83 -1.20 8.19 13.52
N ILE A 84 -0.26 9.04 13.89
CA ILE A 84 1.09 8.65 14.26
C ILE A 84 1.15 8.56 15.78
N SER A 85 1.71 7.47 16.28
CA SER A 85 2.08 7.30 17.69
C SER A 85 3.58 7.01 17.77
N GLU A 86 4.15 7.03 18.99
CA GLU A 86 5.58 6.73 19.20
C GLU A 86 6.01 5.36 18.66
N ASN A 87 5.10 4.36 18.65
CA ASN A 87 5.45 2.97 18.36
C ASN A 87 4.84 2.41 17.07
N PHE A 88 3.85 3.09 16.49
CA PHE A 88 3.20 2.64 15.26
C PHE A 88 2.60 3.81 14.49
N LYS A 89 2.50 3.63 13.16
CA LYS A 89 1.67 4.47 12.30
C LYS A 89 0.37 3.72 12.01
N LYS A 90 -0.74 4.31 12.42
CA LYS A 90 -2.09 3.84 12.07
C LYS A 90 -2.55 4.59 10.84
N ILE A 91 -2.80 3.86 9.76
CA ILE A 91 -3.35 4.39 8.52
C ILE A 91 -4.84 4.07 8.51
N CYS A 92 -5.64 5.11 8.34
CA CYS A 92 -7.08 5.04 8.26
C CYS A 92 -7.50 5.36 6.83
N ILE A 93 -8.09 4.38 6.15
CA ILE A 93 -8.59 4.54 4.77
C ILE A 93 -10.09 4.78 4.81
N GLN A 94 -10.55 5.85 4.15
CA GLN A 94 -11.97 6.12 4.01
C GLN A 94 -12.54 5.32 2.84
N ARG A 95 -13.52 4.45 3.12
CA ARG A 95 -14.37 3.87 2.07
C ARG A 95 -15.79 4.34 2.26
N LYS A 96 -16.57 4.38 1.17
CA LYS A 96 -17.98 4.87 1.16
C LYS A 96 -18.92 4.17 2.17
N LYS A 97 -18.52 3.04 2.77
CA LYS A 97 -19.35 2.27 3.72
C LYS A 97 -18.66 1.86 5.02
N PHE A 98 -17.34 2.05 5.17
CA PHE A 98 -16.58 1.65 6.36
C PHE A 98 -15.19 2.32 6.40
N GLU A 99 -14.60 2.40 7.59
CA GLU A 99 -13.20 2.80 7.78
C GLU A 99 -12.32 1.56 7.88
N LEU A 100 -11.17 1.58 7.21
CA LEU A 100 -10.16 0.53 7.31
C LEU A 100 -9.02 0.98 8.22
N PHE A 101 -8.55 0.09 9.10
CA PHE A 101 -7.38 0.36 9.94
C PHE A 101 -6.22 -0.54 9.53
N LEU A 102 -5.17 0.06 9.00
CA LEU A 102 -3.90 -0.61 8.81
C LEU A 102 -2.94 -0.16 9.90
N ARG A 103 -2.51 -1.10 10.73
CA ARG A 103 -1.37 -0.89 11.62
C ARG A 103 -0.11 -1.26 10.88
N VAL A 104 0.71 -0.26 10.58
CA VAL A 104 2.05 -0.50 10.07
C VAL A 104 3.01 -0.40 11.25
N CYS A 105 3.54 -1.55 11.65
CA CYS A 105 4.68 -1.63 12.54
C CYS A 105 5.93 -1.34 11.70
N ALA A 106 6.62 -0.24 11.98
CA ALA A 106 7.95 -0.04 11.45
C ALA A 106 8.86 -1.07 12.13
N GLU A 107 9.49 -1.96 11.36
CA GLU A 107 10.65 -2.68 11.88
C GLU A 107 11.70 -1.62 12.23
N LYS A 108 12.20 -1.67 13.47
CA LYS A 108 13.34 -0.87 13.89
C LYS A 108 14.52 -1.30 13.01
N ASN A 109 15.03 -0.37 12.20
CA ASN A 109 16.36 -0.51 11.59
C ASN A 109 17.41 -0.73 12.69
#